data_AF-A0A933XEY8-F1
#
_entry.id   AF-A0A933XEY8-F1
#
_cell.length_a   1.000
_cell.length_b   1.000
_cell.length_c   1.000
_cell.angle_alpha   90.00
_cell.angle_beta   90.00
_cell.angle_gamma   90.00
#
_symmetry.space_group_name_H-M   'P 1'
#
loop_
_entity.id
_entity.type
_entity.pdbx_description
1 polymer ?
#
loop_
_entity_poly.entity_id
_entity_poly.type
_entity_poly.pdbx_seq_one_letter_code
_entity_poly.pdbx_strand_id
1 'polypeptide(L)'
;MKKHSIQAFVLIIAMFIIISGCGKGKETSQTNEKAPTKTTETKTESKTETKTESQTDELFFDVSNNTGLTLVDVFVSPAEENHWGNDILPNNLFENGSTIRVTLPPEFGKTCMFDMKITDGAGGHITFTNIDACKLIKLKINSDATFDYLQTK
;
A
#
# COMPACT_ATOMS: atom_id res chain seq x y z
N MET A 1 -12.42 -22.35 24.59
CA MET A 1 -11.58 -23.54 24.32
C MET A 1 -10.18 -23.05 23.98
N LYS A 2 -9.16 -23.78 24.44
CA LYS A 2 -7.80 -23.31 24.76
C LYS A 2 -7.01 -22.83 23.54
N LYS A 3 -6.39 -21.65 23.66
CA LYS A 3 -5.35 -21.15 22.76
C LYS A 3 -4.10 -21.99 22.98
N HIS A 4 -3.68 -22.77 21.98
CA HIS A 4 -2.42 -23.51 22.05
C HIS A 4 -1.31 -22.66 21.43
N SER A 5 -0.58 -21.97 22.30
CA SER A 5 0.69 -21.34 22.00
C SER A 5 1.76 -22.44 22.06
N ILE A 6 2.40 -22.73 20.93
CA ILE A 6 3.53 -23.68 20.87
C ILE A 6 4.81 -22.85 20.84
N GLN A 7 5.43 -22.76 22.01
CA GLN A 7 6.82 -22.37 22.20
C GLN A 7 7.65 -23.63 22.38
N ALA A 8 8.84 -23.66 21.75
CA ALA A 8 10.07 -24.40 22.08
C ALA A 8 10.70 -25.02 20.82
N PHE A 9 12.02 -25.05 20.57
CA PHE A 9 13.24 -24.55 21.22
C PHE A 9 14.37 -24.84 20.19
N VAL A 10 15.35 -23.93 19.99
CA VAL A 10 16.83 -24.20 20.00
C VAL A 10 17.41 -25.27 19.02
N LEU A 11 18.50 -25.13 18.25
CA LEU A 11 19.84 -24.50 18.33
C LEU A 11 20.48 -24.63 16.93
N ILE A 12 21.42 -23.76 16.52
CA ILE A 12 22.78 -24.13 16.08
C ILE A 12 23.57 -22.86 15.71
N ILE A 13 24.75 -22.81 16.31
CA ILE A 13 25.81 -21.82 16.25
C ILE A 13 26.61 -22.00 14.95
N ALA A 14 26.94 -20.92 14.25
CA ALA A 14 28.20 -20.83 13.50
C ALA A 14 28.63 -19.37 13.33
N MET A 15 29.80 -19.08 13.90
CA MET A 15 30.51 -17.82 13.92
C MET A 15 31.45 -17.77 12.72
N PHE A 16 31.38 -16.75 11.86
CA PHE A 16 32.46 -16.43 10.91
C PHE A 16 32.69 -14.91 10.84
N ILE A 17 33.66 -14.50 11.66
CA ILE A 17 34.79 -13.60 11.42
C ILE A 17 34.68 -12.60 10.24
N ILE A 18 34.52 -11.34 10.63
CA ILE A 18 35.12 -10.07 10.15
C ILE A 18 36.04 -10.12 8.91
N ILE A 19 35.73 -9.28 7.92
CA ILE A 19 36.74 -8.55 7.15
C ILE A 19 36.38 -7.06 7.10
N SER A 20 37.35 -6.28 7.55
CA SER A 20 37.41 -4.83 7.52
C SER A 20 37.37 -4.30 6.08
N GLY A 21 36.46 -3.36 5.83
CA GLY A 21 36.43 -2.54 4.61
C GLY A 21 36.35 -1.06 4.98
N CYS A 22 37.50 -0.46 5.30
CA CYS A 22 37.66 0.99 5.43
C CYS A 22 37.93 1.56 4.02
N GLY A 23 36.96 2.29 3.47
CA GLY A 23 37.11 3.06 2.23
C GLY A 23 36.89 4.53 2.50
N LYS A 24 37.97 5.30 2.56
CA LYS A 24 38.00 6.74 2.87
C LYS A 24 38.51 7.48 1.62
N GLY A 25 37.66 8.33 1.03
CA GLY A 25 38.04 9.38 0.08
C GLY A 25 36.95 10.45 0.15
N LYS A 26 37.14 11.54 0.93
CA LYS A 26 37.76 12.83 0.57
C LYS A 26 36.91 13.58 -0.48
N GLU A 27 36.19 14.61 -0.02
CA GLU A 27 36.49 16.06 -0.23
C GLU A 27 36.02 16.50 -1.63
N THR A 28 35.23 17.54 -1.91
CA THR A 28 35.03 18.89 -1.34
C THR A 28 33.90 19.51 -2.20
N SER A 29 32.78 19.98 -1.64
CA SER A 29 32.47 21.37 -1.23
C SER A 29 31.92 22.29 -2.33
N GLN A 30 31.16 23.29 -1.86
CA GLN A 30 30.59 24.48 -2.51
C GLN A 30 29.16 24.32 -3.07
N THR A 31 28.15 24.83 -2.34
CA THR A 31 27.69 26.23 -2.25
C THR A 31 26.82 26.59 -3.44
N ASN A 32 25.53 26.82 -3.18
CA ASN A 32 24.91 28.08 -3.57
C ASN A 32 23.64 28.33 -2.76
N GLU A 33 23.74 29.39 -1.97
CA GLU A 33 22.66 30.25 -1.52
C GLU A 33 21.88 30.78 -2.73
N LYS A 34 20.54 30.82 -2.63
CA LYS A 34 19.71 32.02 -2.86
C LYS A 34 18.27 31.63 -3.23
N ALA A 35 17.34 32.06 -2.38
CA ALA A 35 15.92 32.10 -2.68
C ALA A 35 15.63 32.99 -3.90
N PRO A 36 14.58 32.65 -4.66
CA PRO A 36 13.57 33.66 -4.92
C PRO A 36 12.14 33.12 -4.76
N THR A 37 11.36 33.91 -4.00
CA THR A 37 10.12 34.52 -4.46
C THR A 37 9.13 33.68 -5.28
N LYS A 38 8.03 33.34 -4.60
CA LYS A 38 6.63 33.57 -4.99
C LYS A 38 6.37 33.69 -6.51
N THR A 39 5.81 32.62 -7.08
CA THR A 39 5.03 32.69 -8.32
C THR A 39 3.59 32.28 -8.00
N THR A 40 2.70 33.24 -8.14
CA THR A 40 1.26 33.05 -8.31
C THR A 40 1.04 32.40 -9.68
N GLU A 41 0.52 31.18 -9.72
CA GLU A 41 0.00 30.59 -10.95
C GLU A 41 -1.54 30.63 -10.90
N THR A 42 -2.09 31.67 -11.52
CA THR A 42 -3.43 31.62 -12.09
C THR A 42 -3.35 30.74 -13.33
N LYS A 43 -4.00 29.58 -13.33
CA LYS A 43 -4.26 28.79 -14.54
C LYS A 43 -5.77 28.72 -14.77
N THR A 44 -6.21 29.54 -15.72
CA THR A 44 -7.51 29.44 -16.38
C THR A 44 -7.45 28.35 -17.45
N GLU A 45 -8.51 27.55 -17.50
CA GLU A 45 -9.04 26.71 -18.60
C GLU A 45 -8.18 25.61 -19.24
N SER A 46 -8.69 24.39 -19.07
CA SER A 46 -8.98 23.38 -20.11
C SER A 46 -9.02 22.03 -19.40
N LYS A 47 -9.96 21.12 -19.62
CA LYS A 47 -10.96 20.99 -20.68
C LYS A 47 -11.90 19.90 -20.18
N THR A 48 -13.18 20.06 -20.45
CA THR A 48 -14.15 18.98 -20.49
C THR A 48 -13.61 17.86 -21.37
N GLU A 49 -13.14 16.78 -20.76
CA GLU A 49 -12.94 15.51 -21.45
C GLU A 49 -14.14 14.63 -21.14
N THR A 50 -15.10 14.68 -22.05
CA THR A 50 -16.12 13.67 -22.26
C THR A 50 -15.43 12.32 -22.44
N LYS A 51 -15.37 11.52 -21.37
CA LYS A 51 -14.95 10.12 -21.44
C LYS A 51 -16.12 9.31 -21.96
N THR A 52 -15.97 8.78 -23.18
CA THR A 52 -16.82 7.75 -23.77
C THR A 52 -17.02 6.61 -22.76
N GLU A 53 -18.26 6.44 -22.31
CA GLU A 53 -18.69 5.41 -21.38
C GLU A 53 -18.69 4.04 -22.08
N SER A 54 -17.59 3.31 -21.96
CA SER A 54 -17.67 1.84 -21.95
C SER A 54 -18.09 1.47 -20.53
N GLN A 55 -19.38 1.21 -20.35
CA GLN A 55 -19.99 0.87 -19.06
C GLN A 55 -19.58 -0.55 -18.68
N THR A 56 -18.32 -0.69 -18.26
CA THR A 56 -17.85 -1.84 -17.48
C THR A 56 -18.17 -1.53 -16.04
N ASP A 57 -18.86 -2.44 -15.35
CA ASP A 57 -19.17 -2.29 -13.93
C ASP A 57 -17.86 -2.14 -13.13
N GLU A 58 -17.55 -0.92 -12.70
CA GLU A 58 -16.36 -0.64 -11.90
C GLU A 58 -16.52 -1.29 -10.53
N LEU A 59 -15.65 -2.26 -10.20
CA LEU A 59 -15.66 -2.90 -8.90
C LEU A 59 -14.78 -2.10 -7.93
N PHE A 60 -15.39 -1.60 -6.86
CA PHE A 60 -14.69 -0.85 -5.83
C PHE A 60 -15.16 -1.23 -4.43
N PHE A 61 -14.31 -0.97 -3.44
CA PHE A 61 -14.62 -1.07 -2.02
C PHE A 61 -13.82 -0.04 -1.24
N ASP A 62 -14.31 0.32 -0.05
CA ASP A 62 -13.61 1.26 0.83
C ASP A 62 -12.68 0.49 1.80
N VAL A 63 -11.53 1.07 2.12
CA VAL A 63 -10.56 0.50 3.06
C VAL A 63 -10.25 1.55 4.13
N SER A 64 -10.41 1.19 5.40
CA SER A 64 -10.07 2.03 6.54
C SER A 64 -8.79 1.56 7.21
N ASN A 65 -7.86 2.47 7.43
CA ASN A 65 -6.63 2.20 8.16
C ASN A 65 -6.87 2.40 9.66
N ASN A 66 -6.87 1.33 10.45
CA ASN A 66 -6.90 1.36 11.91
C ASN A 66 -5.67 0.63 12.48
N THR A 67 -4.54 0.75 11.80
CA THR A 67 -3.28 0.08 12.20
C THR A 67 -2.51 0.82 13.29
N GLY A 68 -2.77 2.12 13.45
CA GLY A 68 -1.93 3.03 14.23
C GLY A 68 -0.73 3.60 13.45
N LEU A 69 -0.56 3.24 12.18
CA LEU A 69 0.56 3.65 11.32
C LEU A 69 0.06 4.44 10.10
N THR A 70 0.92 5.26 9.52
CA THR A 70 0.73 5.76 8.16
C THR A 70 1.27 4.73 7.19
N LEU A 71 0.42 4.28 6.27
CA LEU A 71 0.75 3.34 5.21
C LEU A 71 1.11 4.14 3.94
N VAL A 72 2.00 3.60 3.11
CA VAL A 72 2.61 4.38 2.01
C VAL A 72 2.40 3.79 0.62
N ASP A 73 2.09 2.49 0.51
CA ASP A 73 1.63 1.89 -0.74
C ASP A 73 0.47 0.91 -0.46
N VAL A 74 -0.46 0.80 -1.41
CA VAL A 74 -1.46 -0.26 -1.47
C VAL A 74 -1.44 -0.86 -2.86
N PHE A 75 -1.37 -2.19 -2.94
CA PHE A 75 -1.40 -2.94 -4.17
C PHE A 75 -2.53 -3.96 -4.13
N VAL A 76 -3.14 -4.20 -5.28
CA VAL A 76 -4.18 -5.22 -5.46
C VAL A 76 -3.81 -6.14 -6.63
N SER A 77 -4.22 -7.40 -6.55
CA SER A 77 -4.05 -8.38 -7.62
C SER A 77 -5.16 -9.43 -7.54
N PRO A 78 -5.65 -10.00 -8.66
CA PRO A 78 -6.45 -11.22 -8.62
C PRO A 78 -5.77 -12.30 -7.77
N ALA A 79 -6.53 -13.03 -6.97
CA ALA A 79 -5.97 -14.04 -6.05
C ALA A 79 -5.27 -15.22 -6.75
N GLU A 80 -5.50 -15.38 -8.05
CA GLU A 80 -4.86 -16.39 -8.92
C GLU A 80 -3.55 -15.91 -9.56
N GLU A 81 -3.24 -14.61 -9.44
CA GLU A 81 -2.03 -14.00 -9.99
C GLU A 81 -0.94 -13.89 -8.92
N ASN A 82 0.32 -13.97 -9.36
CA ASN A 82 1.49 -13.90 -8.47
C ASN A 82 2.31 -12.61 -8.62
N HIS A 83 1.78 -11.64 -9.36
CA HIS A 83 2.39 -10.34 -9.59
C HIS A 83 1.50 -9.23 -9.03
N TRP A 84 2.12 -8.16 -8.55
CA TRP A 84 1.40 -6.99 -8.04
C TRP A 84 1.21 -5.97 -9.15
N GLY A 85 0.05 -5.31 -9.17
CA GLY A 85 -0.19 -4.15 -10.02
C GLY A 85 0.55 -2.91 -9.52
N ASN A 86 0.11 -1.74 -10.01
CA ASN A 86 0.61 -0.45 -9.55
C ASN A 86 0.07 -0.10 -8.16
N ASP A 87 0.74 0.82 -7.48
CA ASP A 87 0.19 1.45 -6.27
C ASP A 87 -1.11 2.19 -6.61
N ILE A 88 -2.12 2.00 -5.78
CA ILE A 88 -3.46 2.59 -5.95
C ILE A 88 -3.72 3.77 -5.01
N LEU A 89 -2.75 4.15 -4.16
CA LEU A 89 -2.91 5.31 -3.30
C LEU A 89 -2.90 6.62 -4.11
N PRO A 90 -3.93 7.48 -3.97
CA PRO A 90 -4.03 8.70 -4.78
C PRO A 90 -2.99 9.78 -4.42
N ASN A 91 -2.54 9.82 -3.16
CA ASN A 91 -1.61 10.85 -2.64
C ASN A 91 -0.34 10.23 -2.01
N ASN A 92 -0.05 8.95 -2.27
CA ASN A 92 1.05 8.18 -1.66
C ASN A 92 1.05 8.16 -0.11
N LEU A 93 -0.08 8.48 0.53
CA LEU A 93 -0.24 8.45 1.98
C LEU A 93 -1.62 7.90 2.33
N PHE A 94 -1.63 6.94 3.24
CA PHE A 94 -2.84 6.37 3.83
C PHE A 94 -2.74 6.44 5.35
N GLU A 95 -3.14 7.60 5.89
CA GLU A 95 -3.01 7.93 7.30
C GLU A 95 -3.89 7.05 8.20
N ASN A 96 -3.44 6.80 9.42
CA ASN A 96 -4.26 6.14 10.42
C ASN A 96 -5.57 6.91 10.68
N GLY A 97 -6.68 6.20 10.75
CA GLY A 97 -8.02 6.75 10.92
C GLY A 97 -8.69 7.21 9.62
N SER A 98 -7.95 7.26 8.50
CA SER A 98 -8.53 7.62 7.20
C SER A 98 -9.20 6.43 6.51
N THR A 99 -9.98 6.71 5.48
CA THR A 99 -10.59 5.71 4.58
C THR A 99 -10.29 6.12 3.14
N ILE A 100 -9.86 5.17 2.33
CA ILE A 100 -9.68 5.34 0.89
C ILE A 100 -10.67 4.47 0.14
N ARG A 101 -10.95 4.82 -1.12
CA ARG A 101 -11.60 3.93 -2.07
C ARG A 101 -10.56 3.17 -2.87
N VAL A 102 -10.68 1.86 -2.89
CA VAL A 102 -9.94 0.97 -3.77
C VAL A 102 -10.82 0.66 -4.97
N THR A 103 -10.41 1.14 -6.14
CA THR A 103 -11.00 0.76 -7.43
C THR A 103 -10.16 -0.37 -8.03
N LEU A 104 -10.80 -1.47 -8.40
CA LEU A 104 -10.15 -2.56 -9.10
C LEU A 104 -10.03 -2.26 -10.59
N PRO A 105 -8.83 -2.37 -11.18
CA PRO A 105 -8.62 -2.16 -12.60
C PRO A 105 -9.51 -3.05 -13.48
N PRO A 106 -10.15 -2.51 -14.54
CA PRO A 106 -11.05 -3.27 -15.41
C PRO A 106 -10.34 -4.41 -16.16
N GLU A 107 -9.03 -4.32 -16.36
CA GLU A 107 -8.21 -5.38 -16.96
C GLU A 107 -8.13 -6.66 -16.12
N PHE A 108 -8.46 -6.61 -14.83
CA PHE A 108 -8.53 -7.80 -13.96
C PHE A 108 -9.73 -8.70 -14.30
N GLY A 109 -10.62 -8.25 -15.21
CA GLY A 109 -11.73 -9.05 -15.71
C GLY A 109 -12.86 -9.21 -14.69
N LYS A 110 -13.53 -10.37 -14.71
CA LYS A 110 -14.75 -10.64 -13.90
C LYS A 110 -14.48 -11.37 -12.59
N THR A 111 -13.22 -11.48 -12.15
CA THR A 111 -12.91 -12.16 -10.89
C THR A 111 -13.35 -11.32 -9.69
N CYS A 112 -13.73 -12.00 -8.61
CA CYS A 112 -14.15 -11.39 -7.35
C CYS A 112 -13.11 -11.56 -6.24
N MET A 113 -12.17 -12.50 -6.42
CA MET A 113 -11.21 -12.87 -5.38
C MET A 113 -9.90 -12.14 -5.61
N PHE A 114 -9.50 -11.34 -4.64
CA PHE A 114 -8.32 -10.48 -4.73
C PHE A 114 -7.41 -10.63 -3.51
N ASP A 115 -6.12 -10.44 -3.75
CA ASP A 115 -5.13 -10.23 -2.72
C ASP A 115 -4.79 -8.73 -2.65
N MET A 116 -4.45 -8.27 -1.45
CA MET A 116 -4.06 -6.89 -1.19
C MET A 116 -2.75 -6.86 -0.41
N LYS A 117 -1.75 -6.16 -0.92
CA LYS A 117 -0.48 -5.90 -0.22
C LYS A 117 -0.40 -4.45 0.18
N ILE A 118 0.10 -4.19 1.39
CA ILE A 118 0.21 -2.86 1.96
C ILE A 118 1.59 -2.72 2.56
N THR A 119 2.23 -1.57 2.36
CA THR A 119 3.54 -1.23 2.94
C THR A 119 3.43 -0.08 3.93
N ASP A 120 4.33 -0.07 4.92
CA ASP A 120 4.56 1.09 5.78
C ASP A 120 5.81 1.88 5.35
N GLY A 121 6.00 3.08 5.92
CA GLY A 121 7.14 3.93 5.62
C GLY A 121 8.50 3.39 6.08
N ALA A 122 8.53 2.27 6.83
CA ALA A 122 9.76 1.59 7.25
C ALA A 122 10.12 0.41 6.33
N GLY A 123 9.30 0.13 5.30
CA GLY A 123 9.48 -1.00 4.37
C GLY A 123 8.89 -2.31 4.88
N GLY A 124 8.18 -2.30 6.01
CA GLY A 124 7.34 -3.41 6.46
C GLY A 124 6.16 -3.59 5.52
N HIS A 125 5.63 -4.81 5.42
CA HIS A 125 4.45 -5.08 4.60
C HIS A 125 3.55 -6.15 5.20
N ILE A 126 2.30 -6.11 4.76
CA ILE A 126 1.30 -7.14 5.01
C ILE A 126 0.59 -7.52 3.72
N THR A 127 0.26 -8.80 3.60
CA THR A 127 -0.59 -9.32 2.53
C THR A 127 -1.86 -9.92 3.11
N PHE A 128 -2.99 -9.47 2.61
CA PHE A 128 -4.29 -10.07 2.83
C PHE A 128 -4.67 -10.85 1.58
N THR A 129 -5.15 -12.09 1.77
CA THR A 129 -5.47 -12.96 0.65
C THR A 129 -6.96 -13.29 0.60
N ASN A 130 -7.44 -13.65 -0.59
CA ASN A 130 -8.80 -14.14 -0.82
C ASN A 130 -9.92 -13.18 -0.35
N ILE A 131 -9.74 -11.88 -0.60
CA ILE A 131 -10.78 -10.87 -0.37
C ILE A 131 -11.85 -10.99 -1.46
N ASP A 132 -13.11 -11.22 -1.07
CA ASP A 132 -14.25 -11.24 -2.00
C ASP A 132 -14.78 -9.81 -2.23
N ALA A 133 -14.21 -9.13 -3.23
CA ALA A 133 -14.55 -7.75 -3.57
C ALA A 133 -16.00 -7.60 -4.10
N CYS A 134 -16.60 -8.68 -4.61
CA CYS A 134 -17.97 -8.65 -5.08
C CYS A 134 -18.98 -8.46 -3.94
N LYS A 135 -18.66 -8.99 -2.75
CA LYS A 135 -19.47 -8.82 -1.54
C LYS A 135 -19.01 -7.66 -0.67
N LEU A 136 -17.79 -7.18 -0.82
CA LEU A 136 -17.23 -6.15 0.04
C LEU A 136 -17.78 -4.76 -0.29
N ILE A 137 -18.18 -4.01 0.74
CA ILE A 137 -18.41 -2.55 0.66
C ILE A 137 -17.29 -1.83 1.38
N LYS A 138 -16.97 -2.25 2.61
CA LYS A 138 -15.93 -1.62 3.43
C LYS A 138 -15.14 -2.63 4.26
N LEU A 139 -13.82 -2.55 4.18
CA LEU A 139 -12.87 -3.28 5.01
C LEU A 139 -12.17 -2.34 5.99
N LYS A 140 -11.80 -2.85 7.16
CA LYS A 140 -10.92 -2.16 8.12
C LYS A 140 -9.70 -3.01 8.40
N ILE A 141 -8.53 -2.38 8.35
CA ILE A 141 -7.25 -3.00 8.70
C ILE A 141 -6.95 -2.72 10.18
N ASN A 142 -6.66 -3.75 10.96
CA ASN A 142 -6.39 -3.66 12.39
C ASN A 142 -4.89 -3.55 12.68
N SER A 143 -4.55 -3.07 13.88
CA SER A 143 -3.16 -2.93 14.36
C SER A 143 -2.43 -4.25 14.58
N ASP A 144 -3.15 -5.37 14.62
CA ASP A 144 -2.62 -6.72 14.78
C ASP A 144 -2.44 -7.46 13.45
N ALA A 145 -2.36 -6.73 12.34
CA ALA A 145 -2.18 -7.32 11.00
C ALA A 145 -3.37 -8.22 10.58
N THR A 146 -4.57 -7.94 11.07
CA THR A 146 -5.81 -8.58 10.60
C THR A 146 -6.70 -7.57 9.88
N PHE A 147 -7.78 -8.05 9.27
CA PHE A 147 -8.82 -7.19 8.73
C PHE A 147 -10.22 -7.67 9.14
N ASP A 148 -11.17 -6.73 9.17
CA ASP A 148 -12.59 -6.98 9.37
C ASP A 148 -13.38 -6.48 8.15
N TYR A 149 -14.41 -7.21 7.74
CA TYR A 149 -15.45 -6.67 6.87
C TYR A 149 -16.41 -5.82 7.71
N LEU A 150 -16.34 -4.51 7.53
CA LEU A 150 -17.24 -3.58 8.22
C LEU A 150 -18.61 -3.53 7.54
N GLN A 151 -18.65 -3.69 6.22
CA GLN A 151 -19.87 -3.65 5.43
C GLN A 151 -19.75 -4.58 4.22
N THR A 152 -20.83 -5.31 3.94
CA THR A 152 -20.97 -6.18 2.77
C THR A 152 -22.29 -5.91 2.06
N LYS A 153 -22.39 -6.27 0.78
CA LYS A 153 -23.62 -6.19 -0.02
C LYS A 153 -24.61 -7.28 0.37
#